data_AF-A0ABD5M1E3-F1
#
_entry.id   AF-A0ABD5M1E3-F1
#
_cell.length_a   1.000
_cell.length_b   1.000
_cell.length_c   1.000
_cell.angle_alpha   90.00
_cell.angle_beta   90.00
_cell.angle_gamma   90.00
#
_symmetry.space_group_name_H-M   'P 1'
#
loop_
_entity.id
_entity.type
_entity.pdbx_description
1 polymer ?
#
loop_
_entity_poly.entity_id
_entity_poly.type
_entity_poly.pdbx_seq_one_letter_code
_entity_poly.pdbx_strand_id
1 'polypeptide(L)'
;MSTDTSPNDDPQSGRTITLTQADDGWWVARDEETGVASQGEKRQDALDNLDEAVALHKGEVGESIDTREQEEDVLEELGIDSDEVATARDEHDGLPEFM
;
A
#
# COMPACT_ATOMS: atom_id res chain seq x y z
N MET A 1 27.72 -41.22 12.49
CA MET A 1 26.62 -40.78 11.61
C MET A 1 26.37 -39.30 11.90
N SER A 2 27.11 -38.41 11.23
CA SER A 2 26.83 -36.97 11.28
C SER A 2 26.28 -36.59 9.91
N THR A 3 25.02 -36.18 9.86
CA THR A 3 24.46 -35.53 8.68
C THR A 3 24.78 -34.06 8.79
N ASP A 4 25.77 -33.63 8.02
CA ASP A 4 26.05 -32.24 7.70
C ASP A 4 24.87 -31.74 6.85
N THR A 5 23.91 -31.04 7.46
CA THR A 5 22.86 -30.35 6.72
C THR A 5 23.45 -29.02 6.26
N SER A 6 24.01 -29.02 5.05
CA SER A 6 24.35 -27.79 4.36
C SER A 6 23.07 -26.96 4.15
N PRO A 7 23.10 -25.63 4.36
CA PRO A 7 21.97 -24.78 4.04
C PRO A 7 21.84 -24.74 2.52
N ASN A 8 20.67 -25.17 2.02
CA ASN A 8 20.30 -24.99 0.62
C ASN A 8 20.24 -23.49 0.33
N ASP A 9 21.29 -22.97 -0.30
CA ASP A 9 21.36 -21.62 -0.87
C ASP A 9 20.76 -21.68 -2.29
N ASP A 10 19.48 -22.05 -2.36
CA ASP A 10 18.67 -21.91 -3.57
C ASP A 10 18.29 -20.43 -3.65
N PRO A 11 18.58 -19.68 -4.74
CA PRO A 11 18.11 -18.31 -4.85
C PRO A 11 16.59 -18.35 -4.70
N GLN A 12 16.08 -17.76 -3.61
CA GLN A 12 14.67 -17.81 -3.24
C GLN A 12 13.85 -17.27 -4.42
N SER A 13 13.38 -18.16 -5.28
CA SER A 13 12.48 -17.83 -6.37
C SER A 13 11.09 -17.74 -5.74
N GLY A 14 10.85 -16.64 -5.05
CA GLY A 14 9.67 -16.46 -4.22
C GLY A 14 9.55 -15.04 -3.69
N ARG A 15 8.33 -14.69 -3.28
CA ARG A 15 7.98 -13.41 -2.68
C ARG A 15 8.33 -13.42 -1.19
N THR A 16 9.09 -12.42 -0.73
CA THR A 16 9.41 -12.26 0.70
C THR A 16 8.45 -11.28 1.35
N ILE A 17 7.73 -11.76 2.36
CA ILE A 17 6.84 -10.94 3.19
C ILE A 17 7.38 -10.88 4.62
N THR A 18 7.60 -9.68 5.13
CA THR A 18 7.88 -9.44 6.55
C THR A 18 6.58 -9.16 7.28
N LEU A 19 6.39 -9.80 8.43
CA LEU A 19 5.22 -9.62 9.27
C LEU A 19 5.66 -9.27 10.70
N THR A 20 5.21 -8.12 11.18
CA THR A 20 5.55 -7.61 12.51
C THR A 20 4.28 -7.39 13.32
N GLN A 21 4.27 -7.83 14.57
CA GLN A 21 3.25 -7.46 15.54
C GLN A 21 3.74 -6.25 16.34
N ALA A 22 3.00 -5.16 16.31
CA ALA A 22 3.27 -3.96 17.08
C ALA A 22 2.82 -4.11 18.54
N ASP A 23 3.38 -3.28 19.42
CA ASP A 23 3.11 -3.32 20.88
C ASP A 23 1.64 -2.99 21.23
N ASP A 24 0.93 -2.31 20.33
CA ASP A 24 -0.51 -2.01 20.43
C ASP A 24 -1.42 -3.17 19.97
N GLY A 25 -0.82 -4.28 19.54
CA GLY A 25 -1.52 -5.48 19.09
C GLY A 25 -1.82 -5.54 17.60
N TRP A 26 -1.54 -4.48 16.83
CA TRP A 26 -1.72 -4.46 15.38
C TRP A 26 -0.66 -5.30 14.65
N TRP A 27 -1.04 -5.81 13.49
CA TRP A 27 -0.14 -6.50 12.58
C TRP A 27 0.19 -5.62 11.39
N VAL A 28 1.47 -5.57 11.02
CA VAL A 28 1.98 -4.90 9.83
C VAL A 28 2.60 -5.96 8.93
N ALA A 29 2.07 -6.11 7.72
CA ALA A 29 2.61 -6.98 6.69
C ALA A 29 3.28 -6.11 5.61
N ARG A 30 4.49 -6.49 5.19
CA ARG A 30 5.26 -5.76 4.18
C ARG A 30 5.78 -6.71 3.12
N ASP A 31 5.56 -6.36 1.87
CA ASP A 31 6.17 -6.97 0.71
C ASP A 31 7.54 -6.32 0.47
N GLU A 32 8.61 -7.10 0.59
CA GLU A 32 9.99 -6.58 0.48
C GLU A 32 10.39 -6.27 -0.96
N GLU A 33 9.71 -6.84 -1.96
CA GLU A 33 10.03 -6.64 -3.38
C GLU A 33 9.43 -5.32 -3.89
N THR A 34 8.16 -5.08 -3.58
CA THR A 34 7.43 -3.84 -3.97
C THR A 34 7.59 -2.72 -2.95
N GLY A 35 8.00 -3.04 -1.72
CA GLY A 35 8.07 -2.10 -0.60
C GLY A 35 6.69 -1.73 -0.01
N VAL A 36 5.60 -2.23 -0.58
CA VAL A 36 4.23 -1.98 -0.12
C VAL A 36 4.03 -2.61 1.25
N ALA A 37 3.35 -1.89 2.13
CA ALA A 37 2.96 -2.38 3.43
C ALA A 37 1.47 -2.13 3.67
N SER A 38 0.86 -3.03 4.44
CA SER A 38 -0.50 -2.87 4.93
C SER A 38 -0.61 -3.37 6.36
N GLN A 39 -1.70 -2.99 7.04
CA GLN A 39 -1.90 -3.29 8.45
C GLN A 39 -3.31 -3.82 8.74
N GLY A 40 -3.45 -4.52 9.86
CA GLY A 40 -4.74 -5.00 10.35
C GLY A 40 -4.67 -5.40 11.82
N GLU A 41 -5.81 -5.38 12.51
CA GLU A 41 -5.90 -5.79 13.92
C GLU A 41 -5.57 -7.28 14.11
N LYS A 42 -5.79 -8.09 13.07
CA LYS A 42 -5.43 -9.51 13.04
C LYS A 42 -4.35 -9.74 12.01
N ARG A 43 -3.58 -10.80 12.25
CA ARG A 43 -2.56 -11.29 11.31
C ARG A 43 -3.11 -11.53 9.90
N GLN A 44 -4.29 -12.13 9.78
CA GLN A 44 -4.88 -12.44 8.48
C GLN A 44 -5.31 -11.16 7.76
N ASP A 45 -6.01 -10.27 8.47
CA ASP A 45 -6.45 -8.98 7.94
C ASP A 45 -5.26 -8.17 7.38
N ALA A 46 -4.11 -8.15 8.07
CA ALA A 46 -2.90 -7.48 7.58
C ALA A 46 -2.35 -8.09 6.27
N LEU A 47 -2.44 -9.41 6.11
CA LEU A 47 -1.99 -10.10 4.90
C LEU A 47 -2.98 -9.91 3.74
N ASP A 48 -4.28 -10.01 4.00
CA ASP A 48 -5.33 -9.81 3.00
C ASP A 48 -5.27 -8.37 2.46
N ASN A 49 -5.13 -7.38 3.36
CA ASN A 49 -4.97 -5.99 2.97
C ASN A 49 -3.66 -5.74 2.22
N LEU A 50 -2.60 -6.52 2.48
CA LEU A 50 -1.33 -6.41 1.75
C LEU A 50 -1.46 -6.94 0.32
N ASP A 51 -2.18 -8.04 0.12
CA ASP A 51 -2.40 -8.60 -1.22
C ASP A 51 -3.20 -7.63 -2.09
N GLU A 52 -4.25 -7.01 -1.54
CA GLU A 52 -5.00 -5.95 -2.23
C GLU A 52 -4.12 -4.74 -2.54
N ALA A 53 -3.37 -4.23 -1.55
CA ALA A 53 -2.51 -3.07 -1.75
C ALA A 53 -1.42 -3.31 -2.80
N VAL A 54 -0.87 -4.52 -2.89
CA VAL A 54 0.12 -4.88 -3.92
C VAL A 54 -0.52 -5.00 -5.29
N ALA A 55 -1.72 -5.56 -5.39
CA ALA A 55 -2.45 -5.62 -6.66
C ALA A 55 -2.79 -4.20 -7.15
N LEU A 56 -3.23 -3.30 -6.26
CA LEU A 56 -3.45 -1.88 -6.56
C LEU A 56 -2.16 -1.19 -7.02
N HIS A 57 -1.05 -1.40 -6.32
CA HIS A 57 0.24 -0.82 -6.67
C HIS A 57 0.73 -1.24 -8.07
N LYS A 58 0.44 -2.49 -8.47
CA LYS A 58 0.77 -3.02 -9.79
C LYS A 58 -0.22 -2.62 -10.89
N GLY A 59 -1.32 -1.96 -10.54
CA GLY A 59 -2.43 -1.67 -11.46
C GLY A 59 -3.17 -2.92 -11.95
N GLU A 60 -3.10 -4.02 -11.19
CA GLU A 60 -3.79 -5.29 -11.49
C GLU A 60 -5.29 -5.21 -11.13
N VAL A 61 -5.63 -4.36 -10.17
CA VAL A 61 -6.98 -4.06 -9.71
C VAL A 61 -7.15 -2.55 -9.51
N GLY A 62 -8.40 -2.09 -9.39
CA GLY A 62 -8.74 -0.67 -9.31
C GLY A 62 -8.80 0.01 -10.68
N GLU A 63 -9.33 1.23 -10.68
CA GLU A 63 -9.37 2.09 -11.86
C GLU A 63 -8.40 3.26 -11.65
N SER A 64 -7.46 3.43 -12.58
CA SER A 64 -6.49 4.54 -12.52
C SER A 64 -7.16 5.85 -12.89
N ILE A 65 -6.88 6.88 -12.10
CA ILE A 65 -7.37 8.25 -12.29
C ILE A 65 -6.17 9.11 -12.70
N ASP A 66 -5.81 9.02 -13.97
CA ASP A 66 -4.61 9.66 -14.53
C ASP A 66 -4.93 11.02 -15.19
N THR A 67 -6.21 11.33 -15.38
CA THR A 67 -6.67 12.53 -16.08
C THR A 67 -7.60 13.37 -15.22
N ARG A 68 -7.65 14.67 -15.51
CA ARG A 68 -8.53 15.62 -14.82
C ARG A 68 -10.02 15.28 -14.98
N GLU A 69 -10.42 14.81 -16.17
CA GLU A 69 -11.80 14.39 -16.43
C GLU A 69 -12.20 13.19 -15.55
N GLN A 70 -11.33 12.18 -15.44
CA GLN A 70 -11.56 11.04 -14.54
C GLN A 70 -11.60 11.43 -13.07
N GLU A 71 -10.76 12.40 -12.66
CA GLU A 71 -10.79 12.95 -11.29
C GLU A 71 -12.12 13.65 -11.01
N GLU A 72 -12.59 14.49 -11.94
CA GLU A 72 -13.86 15.22 -11.83
C GLU A 72 -15.05 14.27 -11.71
N ASP A 73 -15.09 13.18 -12.50
CA ASP A 73 -16.15 12.16 -12.43
C ASP A 73 -16.22 11.47 -11.04
N VAL A 74 -15.06 11.09 -10.48
CA VAL A 74 -14.99 10.42 -9.17
C VAL A 74 -15.36 11.39 -8.04
N LEU A 75 -14.93 12.65 -8.12
CA LEU A 75 -15.30 13.66 -7.14
C LEU A 75 -16.81 13.91 -7.15
N GLU A 76 -17.44 14.00 -8.32
CA GLU A 76 -18.89 14.12 -8.45
C GLU A 76 -19.63 12.91 -7.86
N GLU A 77 -19.15 11.69 -8.11
CA GLU A 77 -19.72 10.46 -7.53
C GLU A 77 -19.68 10.47 -5.99
N LEU A 78 -18.59 10.97 -5.42
CA LEU A 78 -18.41 11.09 -3.96
C LEU A 78 -19.17 12.30 -3.37
N GLY A 79 -19.80 13.14 -4.19
CA GLY A 79 -20.48 14.35 -3.77
C GLY A 79 -19.53 15.46 -3.30
N ILE A 80 -18.32 15.49 -3.86
CA ILE A 80 -17.27 16.47 -3.59
C ILE A 80 -17.22 17.47 -4.76
N ASP A 81 -17.18 18.77 -4.45
CA ASP A 81 -17.10 19.82 -5.46
C ASP A 81 -15.68 19.91 -6.04
N SER A 82 -15.53 19.59 -7.33
CA SER A 82 -14.26 19.63 -8.05
C SER A 82 -13.64 21.04 -8.10
N ASP A 83 -14.45 22.11 -8.13
CA ASP A 83 -13.96 23.49 -8.12
C ASP A 83 -13.40 23.86 -6.73
N GLU A 84 -14.02 23.37 -5.66
CA GLU A 84 -13.51 23.54 -4.28
C GLU A 84 -12.17 22.82 -4.11
N VAL A 85 -12.06 21.57 -4.60
CA VAL A 85 -10.80 20.80 -4.56
C VAL A 85 -9.69 21.48 -5.36
N ALA A 86 -10.01 22.00 -6.56
CA ALA A 86 -9.05 22.73 -7.38
C ALA A 86 -8.56 24.01 -6.68
N THR A 87 -9.47 24.77 -6.08
CA THR A 87 -9.13 25.99 -5.32
C THR A 87 -8.23 25.68 -4.13
N ALA A 88 -8.57 24.64 -3.36
CA ALA A 88 -7.78 24.23 -2.20
C ALA A 88 -6.35 23.80 -2.58
N ARG A 89 -6.18 23.16 -3.74
CA ARG A 89 -4.85 22.79 -4.27
C ARG A 89 -4.01 24.03 -4.59
N ASP A 90 -4.60 25.01 -5.26
CA ASP A 90 -3.90 26.26 -5.60
C ASP A 90 -3.54 27.08 -4.34
N GLU A 91 -4.42 27.08 -3.32
CA GLU A 91 -4.18 27.80 -2.05
C GLU A 91 -3.15 27.11 -1.14
N HIS A 92 -3.04 25.79 -1.22
CA HIS A 92 -2.20 24.96 -0.36
C HIS A 92 -1.05 24.26 -1.09
N ASP A 93 -0.64 24.76 -2.27
CA ASP A 93 0.42 24.16 -3.09
C ASP A 93 1.82 24.15 -2.41
N GLY A 94 1.96 24.86 -1.28
CA GLY A 94 3.15 24.84 -0.43
C GLY A 94 3.10 23.74 0.62
N LEU A 95 4.22 23.01 0.81
CA LEU A 95 4.43 22.21 2.01
C LEU A 95 4.17 23.08 3.24
N PRO A 96 3.41 22.62 4.25
CA PRO A 96 3.16 23.43 5.42
C PRO A 96 4.48 23.76 6.13
N GLU A 97 4.57 24.93 6.74
CA GLU A 97 5.71 25.29 7.59
C GLU A 97 5.65 24.53 8.93
N PHE A 98 5.76 23.20 8.89
CA PHE A 98 6.11 22.41 10.06
C PHE A 98 7.63 22.14 10.09
N MET A 99 8.40 23.18 10.42
CA MET A 99 9.79 23.05 10.88
C MET A 99 10.14 24.10 11.92
#